data_AF-A0A316SJR6-F1
#
_entry.id   AF-A0A316SJR6-F1
#
_cell.length_a   1.000
_cell.length_b   1.000
_cell.length_c   1.000
_cell.angle_alpha   90.00
_cell.angle_beta   90.00
_cell.angle_gamma   90.00
#
_symmetry.space_group_name_H-M   'P 1'
#
loop_
_entity.id
_entity.type
_entity.pdbx_description
1 polymer ?
#
loop_
_entity_poly.entity_id
_entity_poly.type
_entity_poly.pdbx_seq_one_letter_code
_entity_poly.pdbx_strand_id
1 'polypeptide(L)'
;MGGATVELLEKTRKINKLLQRGEKVEFNAIAQLLKDVIVANVYIVGRKGGIKGFALLDDFECDIMREQVLDVKRFPPAYLNFIMESRETLSNIGHINEECSFLKGTKCYFGDKRTTIVPIYGNGERIGTLIVAKYDRKFNDEDLLLAEYAAAVIGVEILHERAARVEEEARKKAMVQIAFSTLSFSELEAITSIMDALHGTEGLLVASKIADSVGITRSVIVNALRKFESAGLIETKSLGMKGTYIRIKNEFLFDELKKHK
;
A
#
# COMPACT_ATOMS: atom_id res chain seq x y z
N MET A 1 -7.57 -31.25 -29.60
CA MET A 1 -6.90 -31.20 -28.27
C MET A 1 -5.80 -30.14 -28.16
N GLY A 2 -5.26 -29.57 -29.26
CA GLY A 2 -4.22 -28.53 -29.18
C GLY A 2 -4.71 -27.08 -28.95
N GLY A 3 -6.01 -26.78 -29.03
CA GLY A 3 -6.53 -25.42 -28.89
C GLY A 3 -6.64 -24.92 -27.44
N ALA A 4 -7.21 -25.73 -26.54
CA ALA A 4 -7.42 -25.36 -25.13
C ALA A 4 -6.09 -25.16 -24.37
N THR A 5 -5.09 -26.00 -24.64
CA THR A 5 -3.75 -25.88 -24.04
C THR A 5 -2.98 -24.65 -24.52
N VAL A 6 -3.20 -24.20 -25.75
CA VAL A 6 -2.62 -22.95 -26.26
C VAL A 6 -3.27 -21.74 -25.57
N GLU A 7 -4.58 -21.77 -25.35
CA GLU A 7 -5.31 -20.70 -24.67
C GLU A 7 -4.89 -20.54 -23.20
N LEU A 8 -4.75 -21.64 -22.46
CA LEU A 8 -4.29 -21.60 -21.06
C LEU A 8 -2.86 -21.05 -20.95
N LEU A 9 -1.96 -21.46 -21.84
CA LEU A 9 -0.59 -20.97 -21.87
C LEU A 9 -0.52 -19.45 -22.11
N GLU A 10 -1.36 -18.93 -23.00
CA GLU A 10 -1.45 -17.48 -23.23
C GLU A 10 -1.96 -16.72 -22.01
N LYS A 11 -2.98 -17.25 -21.32
CA LYS A 11 -3.48 -16.71 -20.05
C LYS A 11 -2.38 -16.68 -18.97
N THR A 12 -1.63 -17.76 -18.81
CA THR A 12 -0.49 -17.83 -17.88
C THR A 12 0.63 -16.84 -18.25
N ARG A 13 0.91 -16.64 -19.55
CA ARG A 13 1.87 -15.63 -20.03
C ARG A 13 1.39 -14.20 -19.73
N LYS A 14 0.10 -13.92 -19.83
CA LYS A 14 -0.46 -12.62 -19.45
C LYS A 14 -0.23 -12.33 -17.97
N ILE A 15 -0.50 -13.30 -17.09
CA ILE A 15 -0.24 -13.15 -15.64
C ILE A 15 1.25 -12.96 -15.37
N ASN A 16 2.14 -13.73 -16.01
CA ASN A 16 3.60 -13.59 -15.87
C ASN A 16 4.11 -12.18 -16.18
N LYS A 17 3.51 -11.49 -17.16
CA LYS A 17 3.92 -10.13 -17.53
C LYS A 17 3.74 -9.12 -16.38
N LEU A 18 2.94 -9.44 -15.36
CA LEU A 18 2.85 -8.61 -14.14
C LEU A 18 4.19 -8.55 -13.42
N LEU A 19 4.89 -9.69 -13.27
CA LEU A 19 6.20 -9.77 -12.61
C LEU A 19 7.33 -9.13 -13.43
N GLN A 20 7.14 -8.95 -14.74
CA GLN A 20 8.17 -8.42 -15.64
C GLN A 20 8.19 -6.89 -15.68
N ARG A 21 7.22 -6.22 -15.06
CA ARG A 21 7.16 -4.76 -15.00
C ARG A 21 8.08 -4.30 -13.87
N GLY A 22 9.11 -3.53 -14.19
CA GLY A 22 10.05 -2.97 -13.20
C GLY A 22 9.47 -1.81 -12.38
N GLU A 23 8.24 -1.38 -12.65
CA GLU A 23 7.53 -0.33 -11.93
C GLU A 23 6.55 -0.90 -10.91
N LYS A 24 6.19 -0.11 -9.91
CA LYS A 24 5.20 -0.47 -8.89
C LYS A 24 3.89 -0.89 -9.56
N VAL A 25 3.51 -2.16 -9.44
CA VAL A 25 2.26 -2.67 -10.01
C VAL A 25 1.10 -2.34 -9.07
N GLU A 26 0.14 -1.57 -9.59
CA GLU A 26 -1.09 -1.26 -8.87
C GLU A 26 -2.02 -2.49 -8.79
N PHE A 27 -2.50 -2.82 -7.59
CA PHE A 27 -3.36 -4.00 -7.37
C PHE A 27 -4.66 -3.97 -8.20
N ASN A 28 -5.19 -2.80 -8.53
CA ASN A 28 -6.34 -2.68 -9.44
C ASN A 28 -6.01 -3.13 -10.86
N ALA A 29 -4.80 -2.85 -11.36
CA ALA A 29 -4.37 -3.34 -12.67
C ALA A 29 -4.22 -4.86 -12.69
N ILE A 30 -3.75 -5.45 -11.58
CA ILE A 30 -3.71 -6.90 -11.40
C ILE A 30 -5.13 -7.47 -11.41
N ALA A 31 -6.04 -6.89 -10.61
CA ALA A 31 -7.42 -7.36 -10.53
C ALA A 31 -8.12 -7.29 -11.89
N GLN A 32 -7.92 -6.22 -12.66
CA GLN A 32 -8.46 -6.07 -14.01
C GLN A 32 -7.92 -7.15 -14.96
N LEU A 33 -6.60 -7.41 -14.95
CA LEU A 33 -6.03 -8.49 -15.76
C LEU A 33 -6.64 -9.85 -15.41
N LEU A 34 -6.79 -10.14 -14.12
CA LEU A 34 -7.35 -11.40 -13.64
C LEU A 34 -8.84 -11.52 -13.97
N LYS A 35 -9.60 -10.41 -13.94
CA LYS A 35 -10.98 -10.36 -14.41
C LYS A 35 -11.05 -10.88 -15.84
N ASP A 36 -10.20 -10.37 -16.72
CA ASP A 36 -10.24 -10.69 -18.15
C ASP A 36 -9.71 -12.11 -18.44
N VAL A 37 -8.73 -12.58 -17.65
CA VAL A 37 -8.12 -13.90 -17.84
C VAL A 37 -8.99 -15.04 -17.30
N ILE A 38 -9.58 -14.86 -16.11
CA ILE A 38 -10.41 -15.87 -15.44
C ILE A 38 -11.89 -15.71 -15.82
N VAL A 39 -12.27 -14.53 -16.31
CA VAL A 39 -13.67 -14.14 -16.62
C VAL A 39 -14.52 -14.28 -15.35
N ALA A 40 -14.16 -13.52 -14.33
CA ALA A 40 -14.77 -13.54 -13.00
C ALA A 40 -14.61 -12.18 -12.30
N ASN A 41 -15.48 -11.89 -11.33
CA ASN A 41 -15.23 -10.80 -10.39
C ASN A 41 -14.01 -11.15 -9.55
N VAL A 42 -13.11 -10.19 -9.33
CA VAL A 42 -11.84 -10.38 -8.62
C VAL A 42 -11.72 -9.40 -7.46
N TYR A 43 -11.29 -9.90 -6.31
CA TYR A 43 -10.98 -9.09 -5.13
C TYR A 43 -9.66 -9.55 -4.50
N ILE A 44 -8.74 -8.62 -4.33
CA ILE A 44 -7.47 -8.83 -3.63
C ILE A 44 -7.61 -8.22 -2.24
N VAL A 45 -7.61 -9.07 -1.21
CA VAL A 45 -7.91 -8.69 0.16
C VAL A 45 -6.66 -8.85 1.02
N GLY A 46 -6.28 -7.81 1.75
CA GLY A 46 -5.20 -7.90 2.72
C GLY A 46 -5.63 -8.65 3.99
N ARG A 47 -4.67 -9.14 4.77
CA ARG A 47 -4.90 -9.86 6.04
C ARG A 47 -5.84 -9.17 7.05
N LYS A 48 -5.97 -7.84 7.01
CA LYS A 48 -6.86 -7.04 7.89
C LYS A 48 -8.23 -6.71 7.25
N GLY A 49 -8.59 -7.39 6.15
CA GLY A 49 -9.84 -7.24 5.40
C GLY A 49 -9.91 -6.05 4.46
N GLY A 50 -8.90 -5.18 4.43
CA GLY A 50 -8.87 -4.05 3.51
C GLY A 50 -8.70 -4.52 2.07
N ILE A 51 -9.50 -3.98 1.16
CA ILE A 51 -9.41 -4.27 -0.28
C ILE A 51 -8.19 -3.54 -0.84
N LYS A 52 -7.28 -4.30 -1.42
CA LYS A 52 -6.08 -3.79 -2.09
C LYS A 52 -6.37 -3.44 -3.56
N GLY A 53 -7.15 -4.28 -4.22
CA GLY A 53 -7.67 -4.00 -5.54
C GLY A 53 -8.83 -4.92 -5.87
N PHE A 54 -9.67 -4.50 -6.82
CA PHE A 54 -10.80 -5.30 -7.30
C PHE A 54 -11.13 -4.95 -8.75
N ALA A 55 -11.81 -5.87 -9.43
CA ALA A 55 -12.35 -5.65 -10.77
C ALA A 55 -13.61 -6.50 -10.94
N LEU A 56 -14.65 -5.91 -11.51
CA LEU A 56 -15.97 -6.52 -11.64
C LEU A 56 -16.31 -6.68 -13.13
N LEU A 57 -17.00 -7.76 -13.46
CA LEU A 57 -17.64 -7.95 -14.77
C LEU A 57 -18.68 -6.85 -14.97
N ASP A 58 -18.85 -6.42 -16.22
CA ASP A 58 -19.56 -5.19 -16.54
C ASP A 58 -21.07 -5.28 -16.27
N ASP A 59 -21.61 -6.50 -16.21
CA ASP A 59 -23.01 -6.83 -15.91
C ASP A 59 -23.26 -7.12 -14.42
N PHE A 60 -22.25 -6.95 -13.56
CA PHE A 60 -22.39 -7.23 -12.13
C PHE A 60 -23.02 -6.06 -11.36
N GLU A 61 -24.24 -6.27 -10.89
CA GLU A 61 -24.97 -5.29 -10.06
C GLU A 61 -25.39 -5.91 -8.71
N CYS A 62 -24.73 -5.51 -7.62
CA CYS A 62 -25.10 -5.92 -6.27
C CYS A 62 -24.91 -4.76 -5.29
N ASP A 63 -25.99 -4.10 -4.91
CA ASP A 63 -25.96 -2.94 -4.00
C ASP A 63 -25.34 -3.29 -2.66
N ILE A 64 -25.63 -4.48 -2.12
CA ILE A 64 -25.05 -4.96 -0.86
C ILE A 64 -23.52 -5.04 -0.98
N MET A 65 -22.99 -5.58 -2.08
CA MET A 65 -21.54 -5.67 -2.29
C MET A 65 -20.92 -4.29 -2.41
N ARG A 66 -21.59 -3.38 -3.13
CA ARG A 66 -21.14 -2.01 -3.31
C ARG A 66 -21.08 -1.26 -1.98
N GLU A 67 -22.21 -1.16 -1.28
CA GLU A 67 -22.36 -0.36 -0.07
C GLU A 67 -21.59 -0.96 1.11
N GLN A 68 -21.69 -2.28 1.33
CA GLN A 68 -21.13 -2.90 2.53
C GLN A 68 -19.63 -3.22 2.40
N VAL A 69 -19.10 -3.27 1.18
CA VAL A 69 -17.73 -3.73 0.94
C VAL A 69 -16.91 -2.75 0.12
N LEU A 70 -17.38 -2.37 -1.07
CA LEU A 70 -16.57 -1.58 -2.01
C LEU A 70 -16.43 -0.12 -1.56
N ASP A 71 -17.52 0.51 -1.13
CA ASP A 71 -17.51 1.90 -0.67
C ASP A 71 -16.72 2.05 0.65
N VAL A 72 -16.85 1.06 1.54
CA VAL A 72 -16.08 0.96 2.80
C VAL A 72 -14.64 0.48 2.56
N LYS A 73 -14.33 -0.04 1.37
CA LYS A 73 -13.05 -0.66 0.98
C LYS A 73 -12.57 -1.77 1.92
N ARG A 74 -13.51 -2.51 2.51
CA ARG A 74 -13.20 -3.52 3.53
C ARG A 74 -14.27 -4.61 3.61
N PHE A 75 -13.84 -5.85 3.77
CA PHE A 75 -14.76 -6.96 4.04
C PHE A 75 -15.29 -6.96 5.48
N PRO A 76 -16.58 -7.30 5.70
CA PRO A 76 -17.17 -7.44 7.03
C PRO A 76 -16.38 -8.43 7.91
N PRO A 77 -16.24 -8.17 9.23
CA PRO A 77 -15.41 -9.00 10.12
C PRO A 77 -15.75 -10.49 10.10
N ALA A 78 -17.04 -10.84 10.08
CA ALA A 78 -17.48 -12.23 10.04
C ALA A 78 -17.01 -12.94 8.75
N TYR A 79 -17.13 -12.27 7.61
CA TYR A 79 -16.67 -12.81 6.33
C TYR A 79 -15.14 -12.87 6.27
N LEU A 80 -14.45 -11.87 6.83
CA LEU A 80 -12.99 -11.87 6.93
C LEU A 80 -12.48 -13.08 7.73
N ASN A 81 -13.09 -13.39 8.87
CA ASN A 81 -12.68 -14.54 9.68
C ASN A 81 -12.81 -15.84 8.87
N PHE A 82 -13.94 -16.04 8.19
CA PHE A 82 -14.17 -17.19 7.32
C PHE A 82 -13.10 -17.34 6.22
N ILE A 83 -12.80 -16.28 5.46
CA ILE A 83 -11.81 -16.39 4.37
C ILE A 83 -10.36 -16.57 4.87
N MET A 84 -10.07 -16.15 6.11
CA MET A 84 -8.75 -16.26 6.72
C MET A 84 -8.50 -17.60 7.41
N GLU A 85 -9.55 -18.33 7.80
CA GLU A 85 -9.46 -19.69 8.34
C GLU A 85 -8.99 -20.71 7.30
N SER A 86 -9.35 -20.50 6.03
CA SER A 86 -8.97 -21.44 4.97
C SER A 86 -7.47 -21.47 4.73
N ARG A 87 -6.83 -22.64 4.81
CA ARG A 87 -5.40 -22.81 4.49
C ARG A 87 -5.14 -23.23 3.05
N GLU A 88 -6.16 -23.74 2.36
CA GLU A 88 -6.11 -24.22 0.99
C GLU A 88 -7.17 -23.51 0.14
N THR A 89 -7.15 -23.72 -1.17
CA THR A 89 -8.17 -23.17 -2.06
C THR A 89 -9.52 -23.80 -1.78
N LEU A 90 -10.53 -22.99 -1.47
CA LEU A 90 -11.92 -23.42 -1.38
C LEU A 90 -12.63 -23.00 -2.65
N SER A 91 -12.96 -23.94 -3.51
CA SER A 91 -13.56 -23.67 -4.81
C SER A 91 -15.08 -23.82 -4.81
N ASN A 92 -15.74 -23.11 -5.72
CA ASN A 92 -17.15 -23.29 -6.05
C ASN A 92 -18.15 -23.19 -4.89
N ILE A 93 -17.81 -22.41 -3.86
CA ILE A 93 -18.68 -22.12 -2.72
C ILE A 93 -19.94 -21.42 -3.24
N GLY A 94 -21.08 -22.09 -3.07
CA GLY A 94 -22.39 -21.56 -3.39
C GLY A 94 -23.05 -20.87 -2.20
N HIS A 95 -24.22 -20.28 -2.42
CA HIS A 95 -25.08 -19.83 -1.34
C HIS A 95 -25.72 -21.02 -0.62
N ILE A 96 -25.80 -20.92 0.71
CA ILE A 96 -26.64 -21.80 1.52
C ILE A 96 -28.02 -21.14 1.58
N ASN A 97 -29.07 -21.85 1.18
CA ASN A 97 -30.46 -21.36 1.20
C ASN A 97 -30.69 -20.01 0.48
N GLU A 98 -29.90 -19.71 -0.57
CA GLU A 98 -29.95 -18.44 -1.29
C GLU A 98 -29.72 -17.19 -0.39
N GLU A 99 -29.08 -17.35 0.77
CA GLU A 99 -28.84 -16.26 1.72
C GLU A 99 -27.58 -15.45 1.35
N CYS A 100 -27.66 -14.12 1.45
CA CYS A 100 -26.56 -13.21 1.16
C CYS A 100 -25.34 -13.49 2.06
N SER A 101 -24.14 -13.49 1.45
CA SER A 101 -22.88 -13.77 2.13
C SER A 101 -22.48 -12.69 3.16
N PHE A 102 -23.11 -11.51 3.13
CA PHE A 102 -22.77 -10.37 3.98
C PHE A 102 -23.89 -9.95 4.93
N LEU A 103 -25.16 -10.17 4.56
CA LEU A 103 -26.33 -9.78 5.34
C LEU A 103 -27.23 -10.99 5.60
N LYS A 104 -27.32 -11.40 6.86
CA LYS A 104 -28.20 -12.50 7.30
C LYS A 104 -29.68 -12.15 7.05
N GLY A 105 -30.47 -13.15 6.69
CA GLY A 105 -31.90 -13.02 6.37
C GLY A 105 -32.21 -12.34 5.05
N THR A 106 -31.20 -11.96 4.27
CA THR A 106 -31.40 -11.29 2.97
C THR A 106 -31.20 -12.29 1.84
N LYS A 107 -32.17 -12.38 0.92
CA LYS A 107 -32.07 -13.24 -0.26
C LYS A 107 -31.05 -12.69 -1.25
N CYS A 108 -30.19 -13.55 -1.78
CA CYS A 108 -29.26 -13.23 -2.85
C CYS A 108 -29.93 -13.55 -4.20
N TYR A 109 -30.03 -12.53 -5.06
CA TYR A 109 -30.60 -12.70 -6.40
C TYR A 109 -29.70 -13.50 -7.36
N PHE A 110 -28.46 -13.76 -6.96
CA PHE A 110 -27.50 -14.53 -7.73
C PHE A 110 -27.44 -15.99 -7.24
N GLY A 111 -28.48 -16.76 -7.55
CA GLY A 111 -28.63 -18.15 -7.06
C GLY A 111 -27.48 -19.09 -7.47
N ASP A 112 -26.97 -18.93 -8.69
CA ASP A 112 -25.87 -19.76 -9.22
C ASP A 112 -24.47 -19.21 -8.92
N LYS A 113 -24.35 -18.20 -8.05
CA LYS A 113 -23.06 -17.63 -7.69
C LYS A 113 -22.13 -18.71 -7.13
N ARG A 114 -20.95 -18.82 -7.75
CA ARG A 114 -19.83 -19.63 -7.29
C ARG A 114 -18.71 -18.71 -6.87
N THR A 115 -18.24 -18.89 -5.64
CA THR A 115 -17.12 -18.14 -5.09
C THR A 115 -15.97 -19.10 -4.85
N THR A 116 -14.77 -18.71 -5.26
CA THR A 116 -13.54 -19.42 -4.94
C THR A 116 -12.64 -18.51 -4.11
N ILE A 117 -12.14 -19.05 -3.00
CA ILE A 117 -11.24 -18.38 -2.07
C ILE A 117 -9.87 -19.01 -2.22
N VAL A 118 -8.89 -18.22 -2.63
CA VAL A 118 -7.51 -18.65 -2.82
C VAL A 118 -6.61 -17.91 -1.81
N PRO A 119 -6.03 -18.62 -0.84
CA PRO A 119 -5.04 -18.06 0.09
C PRO A 119 -3.83 -17.47 -0.63
N ILE A 120 -3.41 -16.27 -0.24
CA ILE A 120 -2.16 -15.66 -0.72
C ILE A 120 -1.10 -15.81 0.36
N TYR A 121 -0.05 -16.57 0.04
CA TYR A 121 1.12 -16.78 0.89
C TYR A 121 2.34 -16.01 0.37
N GLY A 122 3.20 -15.58 1.30
CA GLY A 122 4.50 -15.01 0.99
C GLY A 122 5.48 -15.31 2.13
N ASN A 123 6.65 -15.86 1.79
CA ASN A 123 7.67 -16.28 2.75
C ASN A 123 7.12 -17.19 3.88
N GLY A 124 6.24 -18.14 3.53
CA GLY A 124 5.59 -19.05 4.48
C GLY A 124 4.45 -18.44 5.31
N GLU A 125 4.19 -17.14 5.19
CA GLU A 125 3.13 -16.46 5.94
C GLU A 125 1.89 -16.18 5.08
N ARG A 126 0.70 -16.27 5.70
CA ARG A 126 -0.56 -15.84 5.10
C ARG A 126 -0.62 -14.30 5.08
N ILE A 127 -0.56 -13.71 3.89
CA ILE A 127 -0.47 -12.24 3.72
C ILE A 127 -1.73 -11.61 3.15
N GLY A 128 -2.62 -12.40 2.54
CA GLY A 128 -3.89 -11.94 2.01
C GLY A 128 -4.74 -13.06 1.42
N THR A 129 -5.79 -12.69 0.71
CA THR A 129 -6.72 -13.62 0.06
C THR A 129 -7.09 -13.08 -1.31
N LEU A 130 -7.05 -13.93 -2.32
CA LEU A 130 -7.66 -13.68 -3.62
C LEU A 130 -9.05 -14.31 -3.59
N ILE A 131 -10.08 -13.51 -3.87
CA ILE A 131 -11.46 -13.99 -4.00
C ILE A 131 -11.84 -13.82 -5.46
N VAL A 132 -12.36 -14.88 -6.07
CA VAL A 132 -12.93 -14.84 -7.41
C VAL A 132 -14.37 -15.33 -7.39
N ALA A 133 -15.26 -14.67 -8.12
CA ALA A 133 -16.67 -15.03 -8.17
C ALA A 133 -17.22 -15.04 -9.61
N LYS A 134 -17.88 -16.14 -9.96
CA LYS A 134 -18.67 -16.32 -11.20
C LYS A 134 -20.13 -16.47 -10.83
N TYR A 135 -21.03 -16.04 -11.71
CA TYR A 135 -22.47 -15.95 -11.42
C TYR A 135 -23.30 -16.86 -12.33
N ASP A 136 -22.66 -17.42 -13.35
CA ASP A 136 -23.24 -18.19 -14.45
C ASP A 136 -22.72 -19.63 -14.50
N ARG A 137 -21.53 -19.89 -13.95
CA ARG A 137 -20.85 -21.20 -14.04
C ARG A 137 -19.91 -21.49 -12.89
N LYS A 138 -19.54 -22.77 -12.78
CA LYS A 138 -18.51 -23.25 -11.86
C LYS A 138 -17.10 -22.93 -12.37
N PHE A 139 -16.17 -22.78 -11.44
CA PHE A 139 -14.73 -22.79 -11.69
C PHE A 139 -14.29 -24.21 -12.02
N ASN A 140 -13.64 -24.37 -13.17
CA ASN A 140 -12.99 -25.61 -13.57
C ASN A 140 -11.50 -25.61 -13.16
N ASP A 141 -10.79 -26.71 -13.43
CA ASP A 141 -9.39 -26.86 -13.03
C ASP A 141 -8.47 -25.81 -13.68
N GLU A 142 -8.75 -25.37 -14.91
CA GLU A 142 -8.00 -24.30 -15.58
C GLU A 142 -8.18 -22.96 -14.87
N ASP A 143 -9.41 -22.63 -14.46
CA ASP A 143 -9.68 -21.42 -13.70
C ASP A 143 -9.00 -21.45 -12.33
N LEU A 144 -9.03 -22.61 -11.65
CA LEU A 144 -8.39 -22.80 -10.34
C LEU A 144 -6.86 -22.68 -10.46
N LEU A 145 -6.27 -23.30 -11.48
CA LEU A 145 -4.84 -23.17 -11.78
C LEU A 145 -4.45 -21.71 -12.00
N LEU A 146 -5.22 -20.96 -12.79
CA LEU A 146 -4.97 -19.54 -13.03
C LEU A 146 -5.12 -18.71 -11.75
N ALA A 147 -6.11 -19.01 -10.90
CA ALA A 147 -6.34 -18.30 -9.65
C ALA A 147 -5.23 -18.57 -8.62
N GLU A 148 -4.78 -19.82 -8.47
CA GLU A 148 -3.65 -20.18 -7.59
C GLU A 148 -2.34 -19.61 -8.09
N TYR A 149 -2.10 -19.69 -9.40
CA TYR A 149 -0.93 -19.09 -10.01
C TYR A 149 -0.91 -17.56 -9.82
N ALA A 150 -2.05 -16.91 -10.00
CA ALA A 150 -2.21 -15.49 -9.73
C ALA A 150 -1.98 -15.15 -8.24
N ALA A 151 -2.49 -15.97 -7.31
CA ALA A 151 -2.26 -15.77 -5.88
C ALA A 151 -0.77 -15.84 -5.52
N ALA A 152 -0.02 -16.79 -6.10
CA ALA A 152 1.43 -16.86 -5.92
C ALA A 152 2.14 -15.60 -6.44
N VAL A 153 1.78 -15.14 -7.65
CA VAL A 153 2.32 -13.91 -8.27
C VAL A 153 2.01 -12.68 -7.42
N ILE A 154 0.78 -12.52 -6.95
CA ILE A 154 0.38 -11.44 -6.04
C ILE A 154 1.18 -11.50 -4.74
N GLY A 155 1.45 -12.70 -4.22
CA GLY A 155 2.26 -12.89 -3.02
C GLY A 155 3.67 -12.33 -3.17
N VAL A 156 4.31 -12.58 -4.31
CA VAL A 156 5.63 -12.01 -4.66
C VAL A 156 5.57 -10.49 -4.72
N GLU A 157 4.57 -9.91 -5.39
CA GLU A 157 4.41 -8.45 -5.50
C GLU A 157 4.21 -7.78 -4.14
N ILE A 158 3.40 -8.38 -3.25
CA ILE A 158 3.21 -7.86 -1.89
C ILE A 158 4.52 -7.88 -1.09
N LEU A 159 5.33 -8.93 -1.23
CA LEU A 159 6.64 -9.00 -0.57
C LEU A 159 7.61 -7.96 -1.12
N HIS A 160 7.62 -7.77 -2.44
CA HIS A 160 8.43 -6.75 -3.10
C HIS A 160 8.06 -5.33 -2.63
N GLU A 161 6.76 -4.99 -2.59
CA GLU A 161 6.30 -3.68 -2.08
C GLU A 161 6.68 -3.49 -0.60
N ARG A 162 6.60 -4.54 0.22
CA ARG A 162 7.04 -4.48 1.62
C ARG A 162 8.54 -4.23 1.73
N ALA A 163 9.36 -4.92 0.95
CA ALA A 163 10.81 -4.75 0.94
C ALA A 163 11.20 -3.32 0.52
N ALA A 164 10.65 -2.83 -0.59
CA ALA A 164 10.91 -1.48 -1.09
C ALA A 164 10.54 -0.40 -0.06
N ARG A 165 9.42 -0.59 0.67
CA ARG A 165 9.02 0.34 1.74
C ARG A 165 9.98 0.31 2.94
N VAL A 166 10.47 -0.85 3.34
CA VAL A 166 11.46 -0.98 4.42
C VAL A 166 12.79 -0.34 4.01
N GLU A 167 13.22 -0.56 2.77
CA GLU A 167 14.42 0.07 2.20
C GLU A 167 14.29 1.59 2.15
N GLU A 168 13.16 2.12 1.67
CA GLU A 168 12.86 3.54 1.66
C GLU A 168 12.89 4.15 3.06
N GLU A 169 12.27 3.50 4.04
CA GLU A 169 12.28 3.93 5.43
C GLU A 169 13.70 3.94 6.02
N ALA A 170 14.47 2.88 5.77
CA ALA A 170 15.88 2.79 6.19
C ALA A 170 16.73 3.89 5.54
N ARG A 171 16.53 4.15 4.25
CA ARG A 171 17.22 5.24 3.53
C ARG A 171 16.89 6.60 4.13
N LYS A 172 15.61 6.89 4.37
CA LYS A 172 15.17 8.13 5.01
C LYS A 172 15.80 8.32 6.39
N LYS A 173 15.86 7.26 7.22
CA LYS A 173 16.52 7.32 8.53
C LYS A 173 18.03 7.53 8.40
N ALA A 174 18.69 6.84 7.48
CA ALA A 174 20.12 7.00 7.22
C ALA A 174 20.47 8.42 6.76
N MET A 175 19.67 9.04 5.89
CA MET A 175 19.85 10.43 5.47
C MET A 175 19.81 11.39 6.66
N VAL A 176 18.88 11.16 7.61
CA VAL A 176 18.81 11.95 8.84
C VAL A 176 20.08 11.78 9.67
N GLN A 177 20.49 10.53 9.95
CA GLN A 177 21.70 10.22 10.71
C GLN A 177 22.97 10.87 10.12
N ILE A 178 23.15 10.78 8.80
CA ILE A 178 24.28 11.38 8.10
C ILE A 178 24.24 12.91 8.22
N ALA A 179 23.08 13.54 8.10
CA ALA A 179 22.99 14.99 8.25
C ALA A 179 23.40 15.43 9.66
N PHE A 180 22.93 14.74 10.71
CA PHE A 180 23.31 15.03 12.09
C PHE A 180 24.80 14.86 12.35
N SER A 181 25.43 13.80 11.82
CA SER A 181 26.86 13.56 12.03
C SER A 181 27.76 14.59 11.34
N THR A 182 27.25 15.35 10.37
CA THR A 182 27.99 16.44 9.72
C THR A 182 27.85 17.79 10.43
N LEU A 183 26.98 17.92 11.44
CA LEU A 183 26.81 19.16 12.19
C LEU A 183 27.92 19.31 13.23
N SER A 184 28.42 20.53 13.38
CA SER A 184 29.16 20.95 14.57
C SER A 184 28.21 21.14 15.76
N PHE A 185 28.75 21.19 16.98
CA PHE A 185 27.96 21.39 18.19
C PHE A 185 27.05 22.64 18.11
N SER A 186 27.59 23.78 17.68
CA SER A 186 26.81 25.02 17.54
C SER A 186 25.77 24.95 16.40
N GLU A 187 26.03 24.18 15.35
CA GLU A 187 25.05 23.96 14.27
C GLU A 187 23.91 23.04 14.73
N LEU A 188 24.20 22.07 15.61
CA LEU A 188 23.18 21.22 16.24
C LEU A 188 22.27 22.05 17.16
N GLU A 189 22.83 22.90 18.02
CA GLU A 189 22.05 23.84 18.85
C GLU A 189 21.19 24.77 17.99
N ALA A 190 21.74 25.27 16.88
CA ALA A 190 21.02 26.10 15.94
C ALA A 190 19.81 25.37 15.35
N ILE A 191 20.00 24.14 14.85
CA ILE A 191 18.93 23.33 14.27
C ILE A 191 17.85 23.01 15.31
N THR A 192 18.23 22.63 16.53
CA THR A 192 17.27 22.34 17.59
C THR A 192 16.39 23.56 17.87
N SER A 193 17.01 24.75 17.96
CA SER A 193 16.28 26.01 18.18
C SER A 193 15.37 26.40 17.01
N ILE A 194 15.83 26.18 15.78
CA ILE A 194 15.04 26.42 14.56
C ILE A 194 13.80 25.53 14.53
N MET A 195 13.96 24.25 14.87
CA MET A 195 12.90 23.26 14.81
C MET A 195 11.87 23.47 15.93
N ASP A 196 12.32 23.91 17.11
CA ASP A 196 11.42 24.30 18.20
C ASP A 196 10.58 25.54 17.86
N ALA A 197 11.16 26.49 17.11
CA ALA A 197 10.47 27.70 16.65
C ALA A 197 9.47 27.48 15.49
N LEU A 198 9.58 26.35 14.78
CA LEU A 198 8.75 26.03 13.62
C LEU A 198 7.32 25.59 13.99
N HIS A 199 7.11 25.10 15.22
CA HIS A 199 5.80 24.65 15.76
C HIS A 199 4.96 23.79 14.80
N GLY A 200 5.60 22.95 13.97
CA GLY A 200 4.94 22.15 12.94
C GLY A 200 5.92 21.63 11.89
N THR A 201 5.41 21.13 10.77
CA THR A 201 6.23 20.61 9.66
C THR A 201 6.65 21.69 8.66
N GLU A 202 6.15 22.91 8.80
CA GLU A 202 6.47 24.04 7.93
C GLU A 202 6.19 25.38 8.62
N GLY A 203 6.90 26.44 8.21
CA GLY A 203 6.80 27.74 8.87
C GLY A 203 7.80 28.77 8.36
N LEU A 204 7.58 30.03 8.77
CA LEU A 204 8.46 31.15 8.46
C LEU A 204 9.40 31.43 9.62
N LEU A 205 10.70 31.50 9.33
CA LEU A 205 11.73 31.71 10.35
C LEU A 205 12.59 32.93 10.03
N VAL A 206 12.89 33.73 11.05
CA VAL A 206 13.80 34.88 10.94
C VAL A 206 15.12 34.53 11.61
N ALA A 207 16.16 34.28 10.82
CA ALA A 207 17.46 33.80 11.31
C ALA A 207 18.11 34.70 12.37
N SER A 208 17.92 36.03 12.31
CA SER A 208 18.45 36.94 13.33
C SER A 208 17.79 36.73 14.69
N LYS A 209 16.47 36.49 14.74
CA LYS A 209 15.77 36.24 16.01
C LYS A 209 16.26 34.97 16.70
N ILE A 210 16.54 33.93 15.92
CA ILE A 210 17.10 32.68 16.46
C ILE A 210 18.54 32.88 16.90
N ALA A 211 19.37 33.59 16.11
CA ALA A 211 20.75 33.89 16.46
C ALA A 211 20.85 34.58 17.83
N ASP A 212 20.01 35.60 18.05
CA ASP A 212 19.96 36.37 19.30
C ASP A 212 19.47 35.52 20.47
N SER A 213 18.53 34.58 20.26
CA SER A 213 17.96 33.76 21.34
C SER A 213 18.90 32.67 21.86
N VAL A 214 19.75 32.09 21.00
CA VAL A 214 20.72 31.05 21.40
C VAL A 214 22.15 31.58 21.58
N GLY A 215 22.40 32.87 21.29
CA GLY A 215 23.72 33.47 21.43
C GLY A 215 24.74 32.98 20.38
N ILE A 216 24.28 32.60 19.19
CA ILE A 216 25.13 32.11 18.09
C ILE A 216 25.13 33.08 16.92
N THR A 217 26.13 33.00 16.03
CA THR A 217 26.18 33.88 14.85
C THR A 217 25.19 33.42 13.78
N ARG A 218 24.65 34.38 13.01
CA ARG A 218 23.73 34.09 11.89
C ARG A 218 24.33 33.12 10.85
N SER A 219 25.65 33.12 10.68
CA SER A 219 26.33 32.21 9.74
C SER A 219 26.21 30.74 10.16
N VAL A 220 26.19 30.44 11.47
CA VAL A 220 25.97 29.07 11.99
C VAL A 220 24.58 28.56 11.59
N ILE A 221 23.55 29.39 11.76
CA ILE A 221 22.17 29.05 11.37
C ILE A 221 22.07 28.77 9.87
N VAL A 222 22.63 29.66 9.04
CA VAL A 222 22.58 29.51 7.58
C VAL A 222 23.33 28.25 7.14
N ASN A 223 24.49 27.96 7.73
CA ASN A 223 25.25 26.75 7.42
C ASN A 223 24.50 25.47 7.82
N ALA A 224 23.88 25.45 9.00
CA ALA A 224 23.13 24.29 9.46
C ALA A 224 21.90 24.02 8.56
N LEU A 225 21.14 25.07 8.20
CA LEU A 225 20.04 24.98 7.24
C LEU A 225 20.52 24.45 5.88
N ARG A 226 21.65 24.97 5.37
CA ARG A 226 22.24 24.51 4.10
C ARG A 226 22.61 23.03 4.14
N LYS A 227 23.17 22.53 5.24
CA LYS A 227 23.50 21.09 5.39
C LYS A 227 22.24 20.21 5.32
N PHE A 228 21.16 20.65 5.97
CA PHE A 228 19.89 19.89 5.98
C PHE A 228 19.14 19.95 4.65
N GLU A 229 19.21 21.09 3.96
CA GLU A 229 18.67 21.24 2.61
C GLU A 229 19.45 20.37 1.61
N SER A 230 20.80 20.39 1.67
CA SER A 230 21.65 19.52 0.85
C SER A 230 21.43 18.03 1.12
N ALA A 231 21.11 17.66 2.36
CA ALA A 231 20.73 16.30 2.73
C ALA A 231 19.28 15.94 2.35
N GLY A 232 18.52 16.86 1.75
CA GLY A 232 17.14 16.64 1.33
C GLY A 232 16.14 16.49 2.49
N LEU A 233 16.52 16.92 3.71
CA LEU A 233 15.67 16.80 4.90
C LEU A 233 14.66 17.94 5.02
N ILE A 234 15.02 19.11 4.48
CA ILE A 234 14.19 20.30 4.45
C ILE A 234 14.21 20.95 3.06
N GLU A 235 13.22 21.79 2.81
CA GLU A 235 13.18 22.77 1.72
C GLU A 235 13.24 24.16 2.32
N THR A 236 14.07 25.04 1.76
CA THR A 236 14.09 26.45 2.15
C THR A 236 13.68 27.36 0.99
N LYS A 237 12.96 28.43 1.32
CA LYS A 237 12.60 29.49 0.38
C LYS A 237 12.83 30.85 1.02
N SER A 238 13.82 31.60 0.51
CA SER A 238 14.10 32.95 0.98
C SER A 238 12.96 33.90 0.60
N LEU A 239 12.46 34.66 1.57
CA LEU A 239 11.49 35.75 1.38
C LEU A 239 12.13 37.13 1.66
N GLY A 240 13.45 37.21 1.54
CA GLY A 240 14.22 38.42 1.82
C GLY A 240 14.10 38.87 3.27
N MET A 241 13.71 40.12 3.49
CA MET A 241 13.59 40.70 4.84
C MET A 241 12.51 40.06 5.71
N LYS A 242 11.54 39.36 5.10
CA LYS A 242 10.48 38.66 5.84
C LYS A 242 10.97 37.36 6.51
N GLY A 243 12.15 36.87 6.14
CA GLY A 243 12.73 35.63 6.64
C GLY A 243 12.81 34.53 5.60
N THR A 244 12.97 33.30 6.07
CA THR A 244 13.09 32.10 5.24
C THR A 244 11.95 31.16 5.59
N TYR A 245 11.15 30.78 4.59
CA TYR A 245 10.17 29.72 4.74
C TYR A 245 10.90 28.37 4.71
N ILE A 246 10.56 27.49 5.64
CA ILE A 246 11.15 26.16 5.79
C ILE A 246 10.01 25.14 5.78
N ARG A 247 10.22 24.04 5.05
CA ARG A 247 9.32 22.88 5.06
C ARG A 247 10.12 21.59 5.26
N ILE A 248 9.69 20.75 6.19
CA ILE A 248 10.32 19.47 6.48
C ILE A 248 9.88 18.43 5.44
N LYS A 249 10.84 17.75 4.83
CA LYS A 249 10.60 16.67 3.86
C LYS A 249 10.69 15.27 4.47
N ASN A 250 11.50 15.12 5.52
CA ASN A 250 11.74 13.83 6.16
C ASN A 250 11.02 13.74 7.52
N GLU A 251 10.09 12.80 7.63
CA GLU A 251 9.26 12.59 8.82
C GLU A 251 10.06 12.11 10.06
N PHE A 252 11.23 11.49 9.85
CA PHE A 252 12.07 11.00 10.95
C PHE A 252 12.95 12.08 11.59
N LEU A 253 12.92 13.30 11.06
CA LEU A 253 13.76 14.39 11.53
C LEU A 253 13.52 14.73 13.01
N PHE A 254 12.25 14.86 13.39
CA PHE A 254 11.87 15.22 14.77
C PHE A 254 12.20 14.13 15.78
N ASP A 255 12.07 12.86 15.38
CA ASP A 255 12.40 11.75 16.27
C ASP A 255 13.90 11.66 16.52
N GLU A 256 14.72 12.02 15.53
CA GLU A 256 16.16 12.11 15.72
C GLU A 256 16.55 13.30 16.59
N LEU A 257 15.94 14.48 16.39
CA LEU A 257 16.19 15.67 17.21
C LEU A 257 16.00 15.40 18.71
N LYS A 258 14.98 14.63 19.08
CA LYS A 258 14.69 14.29 20.48
C LYS A 258 15.80 13.48 21.16
N LYS A 259 16.63 12.75 20.40
CA LYS A 259 17.76 11.98 20.96
C LYS A 259 18.98 12.85 21.27
N HIS A 260 19.02 14.05 20.69
CA HIS A 260 20.11 15.02 20.83
C HIS A 260 19.73 16.22 21.70
N LYS A 261 18.55 16.19 22.33
CA LYS A 261 18.14 17.07 23.43
C LYS A 261 18.52 16.43 24.77
#